data_AF-U7UDC5-F1
#
_entry.id   AF-U7UDC5-F1
#
_cell.length_a   1.000
_cell.length_b   1.000
_cell.length_c   1.000
_cell.angle_alpha   90.00
_cell.angle_beta   90.00
_cell.angle_gamma   90.00
#
_symmetry.space_group_name_H-M   'P 1'
#
loop_
_entity.id
_entity.type
_entity.pdbx_description
1 polymer ?
#
loop_
_entity_poly.entity_id
_entity_poly.type
_entity_poly.pdbx_seq_one_letter_code
_entity_poly.pdbx_strand_id
1 'polypeptide(L)'
;MEIFQTLPTVVRQNPEENFQIVRADLVLGDKLSLAVDILNMSEEIGTGINFAVKFKDQFDNPLFNGLEWSFSASGFEALPHKIYYIKTFTLDSRFTEARAVEIRIEKVQLKNSKIYKYDKDYEYEFILPVITSQKMEKIKSTLGPEINTYGENTIYGWRCVCGALNGKDEEECKNCKRNKNFVLNNLTEPLINLKMLNLLTLNENEDKEKLKSSLTQTTLSKVVPSPEEIEEKRINEPNQNYRREKSLTLFFSKLIKFLWIIILILSLSFAGLKLVFRFNDKELLTSGINSIEEGSYDKALKEFMSIRNKNLSKEKIDQARALIKSDRANKEGDNFIISGDYLNAAKSFRKVIEEDGKNYKSAQDKILGLEKIFLDRAKREVQENNPEKAKNTLSSFLQVIPESAKATALLEELKGQKTENSGKIDEKTESEEEDKTRADLVSQGQALLNSYQKVLWDNANLRKGPSINSEIITSLSKGTDLYIKDTKIEGNKRIWCLVETKNEKTGESFEGWISNKVMEAAEK
;
A
#
# COMPACT_ATOMS: atom_id res chain seq x y z
N MET A 1 31.60 -39.87 44.49
CA MET A 1 31.09 -38.52 44.83
C MET A 1 29.82 -38.31 44.04
N GLU A 2 28.71 -38.03 44.71
CA GLU A 2 27.50 -37.59 44.01
C GLU A 2 27.82 -36.33 43.19
N ILE A 3 27.35 -36.29 41.94
CA ILE A 3 27.55 -35.15 41.06
C ILE A 3 26.75 -33.99 41.65
N PHE A 4 27.41 -32.90 42.04
CA PHE A 4 26.72 -31.71 42.55
C PHE A 4 25.96 -31.05 41.40
N GLN A 5 24.64 -31.08 41.48
CA GLN A 5 23.73 -30.56 40.46
C GLN A 5 22.99 -29.34 40.99
N THR A 6 22.69 -28.40 40.11
CA THR A 6 21.91 -27.20 40.44
C THR A 6 20.72 -27.05 39.51
N LEU A 7 19.66 -26.41 40.01
CA LEU A 7 18.49 -26.04 39.24
C LEU A 7 18.80 -24.83 38.33
N PRO A 8 17.95 -24.56 37.32
CA PRO A 8 18.07 -23.37 36.49
C PRO A 8 18.00 -22.11 37.34
N THR A 9 18.78 -21.11 36.97
CA THR A 9 18.82 -19.84 37.68
C THR A 9 17.62 -18.99 37.26
N VAL A 10 16.94 -18.42 38.24
CA VAL A 10 15.91 -17.40 38.01
C VAL A 10 16.58 -16.04 38.08
N VAL A 11 16.36 -15.20 37.07
CA VAL A 11 16.80 -13.81 37.05
C VAL A 11 15.57 -12.93 37.13
N ARG A 12 15.59 -11.92 38.01
CA ARG A 12 14.63 -10.82 37.95
C ARG A 12 15.30 -9.60 37.33
N GLN A 13 14.70 -9.10 36.26
CA GLN A 13 15.20 -7.93 35.54
C GLN A 13 14.09 -7.32 34.68
N ASN A 14 14.29 -6.10 34.21
CA ASN A 14 13.38 -5.44 33.27
C ASN A 14 14.02 -5.37 31.86
N PRO A 15 13.29 -5.71 30.78
CA PRO A 15 13.80 -5.57 29.40
C PRO A 15 14.26 -4.15 29.01
N GLU A 16 13.88 -3.12 29.77
CA GLU A 16 14.32 -1.72 29.59
C GLU A 16 15.64 -1.39 30.31
N GLU A 17 16.13 -2.27 31.17
CA GLU A 17 17.41 -2.07 31.86
C GLU A 17 18.60 -2.27 30.93
N ASN A 18 19.56 -1.36 31.01
CA ASN A 18 20.76 -1.41 30.16
C ASN A 18 21.81 -2.40 30.66
N PHE A 19 21.77 -2.77 31.94
CA PHE A 19 22.63 -3.82 32.48
C PHE A 19 21.75 -5.00 32.85
N GLN A 20 22.04 -6.16 32.28
CA GLN A 20 21.23 -7.37 32.45
C GLN A 20 22.11 -8.55 32.84
N ILE A 21 21.56 -9.49 33.61
CA ILE A 21 22.24 -10.73 33.97
C ILE A 21 22.00 -11.71 32.83
N VAL A 22 23.08 -12.12 32.16
CA VAL A 22 23.01 -13.09 31.05
C VAL A 22 23.38 -14.50 31.49
N ARG A 23 24.14 -14.63 32.58
CA ARG A 23 24.50 -15.90 33.17
C ARG A 23 24.70 -15.75 34.68
N ALA A 24 24.24 -16.73 35.45
CA ALA A 24 24.54 -16.83 36.86
C ALA A 24 24.57 -18.31 37.25
N ASP A 25 25.65 -18.75 37.88
CA ASP A 25 25.88 -20.15 38.22
C ASP A 25 26.41 -20.28 39.65
N LEU A 26 25.91 -21.27 40.38
CA LEU A 26 26.61 -21.81 41.54
C LEU A 26 27.75 -22.70 41.04
N VAL A 27 28.92 -22.54 41.62
CA VAL A 27 30.18 -23.15 41.20
C VAL A 27 30.83 -23.81 42.42
N LEU A 28 31.31 -25.05 42.29
CA LEU A 28 31.84 -25.84 43.42
C LEU A 28 33.33 -26.14 43.21
N GLY A 29 34.18 -25.49 44.02
CA GLY A 29 35.58 -25.86 44.23
C GLY A 29 35.78 -26.29 45.68
N ASP A 30 36.82 -25.77 46.34
CA ASP A 30 36.98 -25.92 47.80
C ASP A 30 35.79 -25.36 48.59
N LYS A 31 35.14 -24.33 48.05
CA LYS A 31 33.94 -23.70 48.60
C LYS A 31 32.95 -23.43 47.47
N LEU A 32 31.66 -23.41 47.83
CA LEU A 32 30.61 -22.98 46.92
C LEU A 32 30.78 -21.49 46.62
N SER A 33 30.64 -21.11 45.36
CA SER A 33 30.80 -19.73 44.89
C SER A 33 29.69 -19.37 43.90
N LEU A 34 29.41 -18.07 43.76
CA LEU A 34 28.49 -17.53 42.77
C LEU A 34 29.28 -16.85 41.64
N ALA A 35 29.12 -17.33 40.42
CA ALA A 35 29.67 -16.72 39.20
C ALA A 35 28.55 -15.98 38.44
N VAL A 36 28.80 -14.75 38.00
CA VAL A 36 27.80 -13.92 37.30
C VAL A 36 28.41 -13.25 36.08
N ASP A 37 27.70 -13.32 34.96
CA ASP A 37 28.03 -12.58 33.74
C ASP A 37 26.94 -11.53 33.51
N ILE A 38 27.36 -10.29 33.25
CA ILE A 38 26.47 -9.16 32.96
C ILE A 38 26.67 -8.67 31.54
N LEU A 39 25.59 -8.30 30.87
CA LEU A 39 25.64 -7.59 29.60
C LEU A 39 25.42 -6.10 29.85
N ASN A 40 26.38 -5.28 29.41
CA ASN A 40 26.21 -3.82 29.38
C ASN A 40 25.74 -3.40 27.98
N MET A 41 24.48 -3.03 27.84
CA MET A 41 23.88 -2.51 26.60
C MET A 41 23.90 -0.97 26.54
N SER A 42 24.49 -0.31 27.54
CA SER A 42 24.61 1.15 27.57
C SER A 42 25.86 1.62 26.80
N GLU A 43 25.91 2.92 26.51
CA GLU A 43 27.08 3.60 25.94
C GLU A 43 28.13 3.99 26.99
N GLU A 44 27.91 3.64 28.27
CA GLU A 44 28.73 4.06 29.41
C GLU A 44 29.44 2.84 30.03
N ILE A 45 30.64 3.04 30.58
CA ILE A 45 31.40 1.97 31.24
C ILE A 45 30.87 1.76 32.66
N GLY A 46 30.48 0.52 32.99
CA GLY A 46 30.14 0.12 34.35
C GLY A 46 31.39 -0.17 35.18
N THR A 47 31.45 0.34 36.42
CA THR A 47 32.62 0.20 37.31
C THR A 47 32.31 -0.43 38.66
N GLY A 48 31.03 -0.59 38.98
CA GLY A 48 30.57 -1.30 40.15
C GLY A 48 29.15 -1.82 39.98
N ILE A 49 28.82 -2.90 40.68
CA ILE A 49 27.51 -3.53 40.62
C ILE A 49 27.16 -4.18 41.96
N ASN A 50 25.88 -4.10 42.32
CA ASN A 50 25.31 -4.80 43.45
C ASN A 50 24.24 -5.77 42.97
N PHE A 51 24.29 -7.00 43.46
CA PHE A 51 23.29 -8.02 43.24
C PHE A 51 22.54 -8.32 44.54
N ALA A 52 21.24 -8.58 44.43
CA ALA A 52 20.46 -9.22 45.48
C ALA A 52 20.16 -10.66 45.06
N VAL A 53 20.47 -11.60 45.94
CA VAL A 53 20.41 -13.04 45.65
C VAL A 53 19.61 -13.75 46.73
N LYS A 54 18.61 -14.54 46.33
CA LYS A 54 18.00 -15.56 47.18
C LYS A 54 18.53 -16.93 46.76
N PHE A 55 18.75 -17.78 47.75
CA PHE A 55 19.20 -19.15 47.53
C PHE A 55 18.07 -20.12 47.83
N LYS A 56 18.03 -21.22 47.09
CA LYS A 56 17.05 -22.29 47.28
C LYS A 56 17.73 -23.65 47.34
N ASP A 57 17.10 -24.62 47.99
CA ASP A 57 17.56 -26.00 48.07
C ASP A 57 17.28 -26.79 46.77
N GLN A 58 17.56 -28.09 46.77
CA GLN A 58 17.34 -28.97 45.60
C GLN A 58 15.87 -29.16 45.22
N PHE A 59 14.94 -28.77 46.09
CA PHE A 59 13.50 -28.89 45.89
C PHE A 59 12.86 -27.53 45.57
N ASP A 60 13.68 -26.52 45.25
CA ASP A 60 13.27 -25.12 45.02
C ASP A 60 12.68 -24.43 46.27
N ASN A 61 12.90 -24.97 47.47
CA ASN A 61 12.47 -24.29 48.69
C ASN A 61 13.43 -23.15 49.04
N PRO A 62 12.93 -21.96 49.42
CA PRO A 62 13.78 -20.86 49.85
C PRO A 62 14.64 -21.20 51.07
N LEU A 63 15.95 -21.02 50.96
CA LEU A 63 16.85 -21.03 52.10
C LEU A 63 16.73 -19.71 52.87
N PHE A 64 17.05 -19.72 54.16
CA PHE A 64 17.05 -18.54 55.03
C PHE A 64 15.72 -17.76 55.02
N ASN A 65 14.59 -18.48 54.93
CA ASN A 65 13.24 -17.90 54.82
C ASN A 65 13.09 -16.93 53.63
N GLY A 66 13.86 -17.14 52.55
CA GLY A 66 13.81 -16.31 51.35
C GLY A 66 14.50 -14.96 51.48
N LEU A 67 15.39 -14.79 52.46
CA LEU A 67 16.17 -13.56 52.64
C LEU A 67 17.06 -13.26 51.42
N GLU A 68 17.05 -12.00 50.98
CA GLU A 68 17.94 -11.49 49.92
C GLU A 68 19.31 -11.13 50.50
N TRP A 69 20.35 -11.74 49.93
CA TRP A 69 21.74 -11.48 50.27
C TRP A 69 22.36 -10.54 49.24
N SER A 70 23.07 -9.51 49.73
CA SER A 70 23.73 -8.52 48.88
C SER A 70 25.17 -8.93 48.54
N PHE A 71 25.49 -8.93 47.25
CA PHE A 71 26.85 -9.14 46.74
C PHE A 71 27.28 -7.91 45.95
N SER A 72 28.48 -7.40 46.19
CA SER A 72 28.97 -6.18 45.54
C SER A 72 30.34 -6.42 44.91
N ALA A 73 30.50 -5.99 43.66
CA ALA A 73 31.78 -5.96 42.95
C ALA A 73 32.08 -4.54 42.46
N SER A 74 33.35 -4.16 42.48
CA SER A 74 33.83 -2.85 42.03
C SER A 74 35.25 -2.94 41.50
N GLY A 75 35.72 -1.88 40.84
CA GLY A 75 37.11 -1.82 40.35
C GLY A 75 37.32 -2.57 39.03
N PHE A 76 36.23 -2.85 38.31
CA PHE A 76 36.25 -3.40 36.96
C PHE A 76 35.81 -2.36 35.92
N GLU A 77 35.90 -2.70 34.64
CA GLU A 77 35.39 -1.89 33.53
C GLU A 77 34.53 -2.75 32.60
N ALA A 78 33.22 -2.79 32.85
CA ALA A 78 32.25 -3.44 31.98
C ALA A 78 32.00 -2.52 30.77
N LEU A 79 32.63 -2.86 29.64
CA LEU A 79 32.57 -2.06 28.42
C LEU A 79 31.18 -2.07 27.77
N PRO A 80 30.80 -0.99 27.07
CA PRO A 80 29.59 -0.92 26.24
C PRO A 80 29.45 -2.08 25.25
N HIS A 81 28.24 -2.60 25.14
CA HIS A 81 27.80 -3.68 24.25
C HIS A 81 28.57 -5.00 24.39
N LYS A 82 29.15 -5.23 25.57
CA LYS A 82 29.95 -6.42 25.88
C LYS A 82 29.42 -7.15 27.11
N ILE A 83 29.59 -8.46 27.11
CA ILE A 83 29.41 -9.29 28.30
C ILE A 83 30.66 -9.15 29.15
N TYR A 84 30.47 -8.95 30.44
CA TYR A 84 31.50 -8.89 31.44
C TYR A 84 31.29 -9.98 32.48
N TYR A 85 32.29 -10.83 32.66
CA TYR A 85 32.37 -11.82 33.72
C TYR A 85 32.80 -11.16 35.03
N ILE A 86 31.93 -11.21 36.04
CA ILE A 86 32.24 -10.77 37.39
C ILE A 86 32.94 -11.91 38.11
N LYS A 87 34.13 -11.61 38.67
CA LYS A 87 34.89 -12.57 39.48
C LYS A 87 33.99 -13.20 40.55
N THR A 88 34.17 -14.50 40.77
CA THR A 88 33.32 -15.29 41.66
C THR A 88 33.21 -14.71 43.08
N PHE A 89 32.03 -14.84 43.67
CA PHE A 89 31.78 -14.55 45.08
C PHE A 89 31.81 -15.86 45.87
N THR A 90 32.84 -16.06 46.70
CA THR A 90 32.90 -17.22 47.59
C THR A 90 31.81 -17.13 48.65
N LEU A 91 31.02 -18.20 48.78
CA LEU A 91 29.97 -18.32 49.78
C LEU A 91 30.52 -18.99 51.04
N ASP A 92 29.97 -18.61 52.20
CA ASP A 92 30.32 -19.26 53.45
C ASP A 92 29.62 -20.62 53.62
N SER A 93 29.97 -21.34 54.68
CA SER A 93 29.49 -22.71 54.93
C SER A 93 27.98 -22.84 55.14
N ARG A 94 27.24 -21.74 55.33
CA ARG A 94 25.78 -21.80 55.47
C ARG A 94 25.07 -22.09 54.15
N PHE A 95 25.75 -21.84 53.03
CA PHE A 95 25.18 -22.01 51.69
C PHE A 95 25.42 -23.40 51.09
N THR A 96 25.92 -24.39 51.85
CA THR A 96 26.26 -25.73 51.33
C THR A 96 25.05 -26.46 50.71
N GLU A 97 23.85 -26.17 51.18
CA GLU A 97 22.60 -26.72 50.65
C GLU A 97 22.02 -25.94 49.46
N ALA A 98 22.65 -24.84 49.04
CA ALA A 98 22.18 -24.08 47.90
C ALA A 98 22.30 -24.90 46.61
N ARG A 99 21.20 -24.95 45.86
CA ARG A 99 21.08 -25.66 44.57
C ARG A 99 20.41 -24.81 43.51
N ALA A 100 19.77 -23.71 43.87
CA ALA A 100 19.29 -22.71 42.92
C ALA A 100 19.53 -21.30 43.44
N VAL A 101 19.51 -20.34 42.52
CA VAL A 101 19.57 -18.91 42.84
C VAL A 101 18.48 -18.16 42.09
N GLU A 102 17.87 -17.21 42.79
CA GLU A 102 17.07 -16.12 42.24
C GLU A 102 17.87 -14.84 42.41
N ILE A 103 18.25 -14.18 41.31
CA ILE A 103 19.20 -13.06 41.32
C ILE A 103 18.65 -11.86 40.55
N ARG A 104 18.91 -10.65 41.07
CA ARG A 104 18.64 -9.37 40.40
C ARG A 104 19.79 -8.39 40.59
N ILE A 105 19.84 -7.36 39.75
CA ILE A 105 20.77 -6.24 39.93
C ILE A 105 20.05 -5.17 40.76
N GLU A 106 20.62 -4.76 41.89
CA GLU A 106 20.03 -3.67 42.69
C GLU A 106 20.47 -2.30 42.18
N LYS A 107 21.75 -2.18 41.84
CA LYS A 107 22.34 -0.95 41.32
C LYS A 107 23.61 -1.20 40.53
N VAL A 108 23.89 -0.26 39.63
CA VAL A 108 25.12 -0.20 38.83
C VAL A 108 25.75 1.18 39.00
N GLN A 109 27.05 1.21 39.27
CA GLN A 109 27.87 2.42 39.25
C GLN A 109 28.58 2.53 37.91
N LEU A 110 28.53 3.72 37.31
CA LEU A 110 29.23 4.03 36.07
C LEU A 110 30.55 4.76 36.33
N LYS A 111 31.42 4.78 35.32
CA LYS A 111 32.71 5.50 35.32
C LYS A 111 32.56 7.01 35.56
N ASN A 112 31.44 7.60 35.15
CA ASN A 112 31.12 9.02 35.41
C ASN A 112 30.57 9.26 36.84
N SER A 113 30.66 8.27 37.73
CA SER A 113 30.13 8.27 39.11
C SER A 113 28.60 8.30 39.23
N LYS A 114 27.85 8.24 38.13
CA LYS A 114 26.40 8.06 38.16
C LYS A 114 26.06 6.65 38.66
N ILE A 115 25.03 6.57 39.50
CA ILE A 115 24.49 5.31 40.00
C ILE A 115 23.09 5.12 39.44
N TYR A 116 22.86 4.01 38.74
CA TYR A 116 21.53 3.53 38.40
C TYR A 116 21.06 2.58 39.50
N LYS A 117 19.86 2.82 40.04
CA LYS A 117 19.19 1.91 40.96
C LYS A 117 18.01 1.29 40.22
N TYR A 118 17.86 -0.02 40.34
CA TYR A 118 16.76 -0.74 39.74
C TYR A 118 15.67 -1.00 40.77
N ASP A 119 14.44 -0.91 40.31
CA ASP A 119 13.24 -1.00 41.14
C ASP A 119 12.66 -2.40 41.04
N LYS A 120 12.68 -3.11 42.17
CA LYS A 120 12.22 -4.49 42.30
C LYS A 120 10.76 -4.67 41.89
N ASP A 121 9.93 -3.64 42.03
CA ASP A 121 8.50 -3.71 41.71
C ASP A 121 8.23 -3.72 40.20
N TYR A 122 9.24 -3.39 39.37
CA TYR A 122 9.15 -3.38 37.90
C TYR A 122 10.01 -4.45 37.23
N GLU A 123 10.49 -5.43 37.98
CA GLU A 123 11.28 -6.56 37.48
C GLU A 123 10.41 -7.80 37.25
N TYR A 124 10.69 -8.53 36.17
CA TYR A 124 10.01 -9.77 35.82
C TYR A 124 10.93 -10.97 35.96
N GLU A 125 10.37 -12.14 36.25
CA GLU A 125 11.11 -13.40 36.38
C GLU A 125 11.40 -14.04 35.02
N PHE A 126 12.66 -14.43 34.83
CA PHE A 126 13.13 -15.15 33.65
C PHE A 126 14.02 -16.32 34.09
N ILE A 127 13.77 -17.50 33.54
CA ILE A 127 14.61 -18.67 33.79
C ILE A 127 15.77 -18.65 32.78
N LEU A 128 17.01 -18.77 33.24
CA LEU A 128 18.15 -18.89 32.34
C LEU A 128 18.23 -20.31 31.75
N PRO A 129 18.35 -20.46 30.42
CA PRO A 129 18.49 -21.77 29.80
C PRO A 129 19.74 -22.51 30.28
N VAL A 130 19.61 -23.81 30.51
CA VAL A 130 20.75 -24.65 30.86
C VAL A 130 21.42 -25.16 29.59
N ILE A 131 22.65 -24.69 29.36
CA ILE A 131 23.47 -25.10 28.21
C ILE A 131 24.82 -25.60 28.73
N THR A 132 25.13 -26.87 28.48
CA THR A 132 26.42 -27.45 28.88
C THR A 132 27.57 -26.78 28.13
N SER A 133 28.77 -26.74 28.72
CA SER A 133 29.97 -26.16 28.08
C SER A 133 30.23 -26.78 26.70
N GLN A 134 30.15 -28.11 26.59
CA GLN A 134 30.33 -28.84 25.34
C GLN A 134 29.28 -28.46 24.27
N LYS A 135 28.00 -28.35 24.67
CA LYS A 135 26.93 -27.93 23.76
C LYS A 135 27.13 -26.49 23.30
N MET A 136 27.53 -25.59 24.20
CA MET A 136 27.81 -24.19 23.87
C MET A 136 29.00 -24.04 22.91
N GLU A 137 30.11 -24.75 23.16
CA GLU A 137 31.27 -24.77 22.26
C GLU A 137 30.88 -25.26 20.86
N LYS A 138 30.03 -26.30 20.80
CA LYS A 138 29.53 -26.82 19.52
C LYS A 138 28.57 -25.85 18.82
N ILE A 139 27.68 -25.19 19.55
CA ILE A 139 26.82 -24.12 19.02
C ILE A 139 27.68 -23.00 18.44
N LYS A 140 28.68 -22.51 19.18
CA LYS A 140 29.55 -21.41 18.74
C LYS A 140 30.35 -21.76 17.49
N SER A 141 30.98 -22.94 17.46
CA SER A 141 31.72 -23.42 16.28
C SER A 141 30.84 -23.64 15.05
N THR A 142 29.55 -23.88 15.23
CA THR A 142 28.62 -24.21 14.13
C THR A 142 27.84 -22.99 13.62
N LEU A 143 27.41 -22.12 14.54
CA LEU A 143 26.46 -21.05 14.27
C LEU A 143 27.06 -19.65 14.44
N GLY A 144 28.23 -19.54 15.07
CA GLY A 144 28.95 -18.29 15.27
C GLY A 144 29.33 -18.06 16.74
N PRO A 145 30.53 -17.50 17.02
CA PRO A 145 31.04 -17.26 18.37
C PRO A 145 30.19 -16.30 19.21
N GLU A 146 29.34 -15.51 18.57
CA GLU A 146 28.47 -14.51 19.17
C GLU A 146 27.16 -15.06 19.77
N ILE A 147 26.90 -16.36 19.60
CA ILE A 147 25.77 -17.05 20.24
C ILE A 147 26.17 -17.42 21.68
N ASN A 148 25.50 -16.82 22.65
CA ASN A 148 25.72 -17.04 24.08
C ASN A 148 24.54 -17.71 24.78
N THR A 149 23.37 -17.79 24.14
CA THR A 149 22.16 -18.42 24.67
C THR A 149 21.18 -18.75 23.54
N TYR A 150 19.99 -19.25 23.87
CA TYR A 150 18.90 -19.48 22.92
C TYR A 150 18.03 -18.24 22.74
N GLY A 151 17.46 -18.11 21.53
CA GLY A 151 16.32 -17.24 21.29
C GLY A 151 15.11 -17.74 22.08
N GLU A 152 14.35 -16.84 22.68
CA GLU A 152 13.18 -17.20 23.47
C GLU A 152 12.15 -16.08 23.45
N ASN A 153 10.88 -16.43 23.30
CA ASN A 153 9.77 -15.49 23.44
C ASN A 153 9.12 -15.70 24.80
N THR A 154 8.93 -14.61 25.56
CA THR A 154 8.37 -14.64 26.91
C THR A 154 7.15 -13.73 26.99
N ILE A 155 6.42 -13.78 28.10
CA ILE A 155 5.24 -12.92 28.31
C ILE A 155 5.62 -11.43 28.33
N TYR A 156 6.80 -11.12 28.88
CA TYR A 156 7.27 -9.76 29.17
C TYR A 156 8.29 -9.22 28.16
N GLY A 157 8.77 -10.05 27.22
CA GLY A 157 9.82 -9.66 26.29
C GLY A 157 10.35 -10.84 25.46
N TRP A 158 11.47 -10.65 24.78
CA TRP A 158 12.13 -11.75 24.05
C TRP A 158 13.65 -11.72 24.22
N ARG A 159 14.25 -12.90 24.38
CA ARG A 159 15.69 -13.08 24.53
C ARG A 159 16.34 -13.25 23.17
N CYS A 160 17.38 -12.47 22.91
CA CYS A 160 18.26 -12.66 21.77
C CYS A 160 19.37 -13.68 22.10
N VAL A 161 19.87 -14.40 21.11
CA VAL A 161 21.02 -15.31 21.24
C VAL A 161 22.29 -14.64 21.77
N CYS A 162 22.42 -13.32 21.69
CA CYS A 162 23.57 -12.61 22.29
C CYS A 162 23.47 -12.48 23.82
N GLY A 163 22.34 -12.85 24.43
CA GLY A 163 22.06 -12.76 25.86
C GLY A 163 21.08 -11.64 26.24
N ALA A 164 20.88 -10.65 25.39
CA ALA A 164 20.01 -9.50 25.68
C ALA A 164 18.55 -9.89 25.77
N LEU A 165 17.87 -9.43 26.82
CA LEU A 165 16.43 -9.45 26.95
C LEU A 165 15.86 -8.12 26.44
N ASN A 166 14.98 -8.22 25.45
CA ASN A 166 14.41 -7.08 24.73
C ASN A 166 12.93 -6.94 25.08
N GLY A 167 12.42 -5.72 24.93
CA GLY A 167 11.00 -5.41 25.13
C GLY A 167 10.13 -6.20 24.14
N LYS A 168 8.89 -6.47 24.53
CA LYS A 168 7.96 -7.30 23.74
C LYS A 168 7.73 -6.75 22.33
N ASP A 169 7.66 -5.43 22.19
CA ASP A 169 7.36 -4.73 20.95
C ASP A 169 8.61 -4.36 20.14
N GLU A 170 9.80 -4.72 20.60
CA GLU A 170 11.06 -4.42 19.92
C GLU A 170 11.32 -5.42 18.79
N GLU A 171 11.35 -4.95 17.56
CA GLU A 171 11.59 -5.78 16.37
C GLU A 171 13.07 -6.14 16.16
N GLU A 172 13.99 -5.48 16.87
CA GLU A 172 15.44 -5.71 16.80
C GLU A 172 16.06 -5.77 18.19
N CYS A 173 17.10 -6.60 18.35
CA CYS A 173 17.83 -6.71 19.61
C CYS A 173 18.55 -5.41 19.96
N LYS A 174 18.32 -4.86 21.17
CA LYS A 174 18.97 -3.64 21.68
C LYS A 174 20.49 -3.70 21.60
N ASN A 175 21.08 -4.86 21.87
CA ASN A 175 22.52 -5.07 21.89
C ASN A 175 23.11 -5.36 20.50
N CYS A 176 22.69 -6.45 19.85
CA CYS A 176 23.34 -6.93 18.62
C CYS A 176 22.56 -6.65 17.33
N LYS A 177 21.46 -5.89 17.39
CA LYS A 177 20.63 -5.47 16.25
C LYS A 177 20.05 -6.58 15.36
N ARG A 178 20.07 -7.84 15.85
CA ARG A 178 19.41 -8.95 15.15
C ARG A 178 17.91 -8.76 15.14
N ASN A 179 17.27 -9.05 14.02
CA ASN A 179 15.82 -9.03 13.90
C ASN A 179 15.17 -10.11 14.77
N LYS A 180 14.10 -9.73 15.48
CA LYS A 180 13.31 -10.59 16.37
C LYS A 180 12.78 -11.84 15.67
N ASN A 181 12.11 -11.67 14.54
CA ASN A 181 11.53 -12.79 13.79
C ASN A 181 12.61 -13.76 13.30
N PHE A 182 13.75 -13.24 12.86
CA PHE A 182 14.89 -14.10 12.52
C PHE A 182 15.35 -14.95 13.71
N VAL A 183 15.54 -14.35 14.89
CA VAL A 183 15.96 -15.08 16.09
C VAL A 183 14.92 -16.12 16.51
N LEU A 184 13.65 -15.72 16.63
CA LEU A 184 12.59 -16.60 17.13
C LEU A 184 12.23 -17.72 16.15
N ASN A 185 12.45 -17.53 14.85
CA ASN A 185 12.17 -18.55 13.82
C ASN A 185 13.37 -19.40 13.41
N ASN A 186 14.58 -19.14 13.93
CA ASN A 186 15.78 -19.89 13.53
C ASN A 186 16.69 -20.31 14.69
N LEU A 187 16.62 -19.62 15.83
CA LEU A 187 17.64 -19.69 16.87
C LEU A 187 17.08 -19.98 18.27
N THR A 188 15.86 -20.51 18.36
CA THR A 188 15.32 -21.03 19.63
C THR A 188 15.94 -22.38 19.99
N GLU A 189 15.80 -22.82 21.24
CA GLU A 189 16.36 -24.11 21.67
C GLU A 189 15.95 -25.28 20.76
N PRO A 190 14.65 -25.49 20.42
CA PRO A 190 14.25 -26.59 19.54
C PRO A 190 14.89 -26.52 18.15
N LEU A 191 15.01 -25.31 17.59
CA LEU A 191 15.55 -25.08 16.25
C LEU A 191 17.06 -25.26 16.19
N ILE A 192 17.77 -24.80 17.21
CA ILE A 192 19.21 -25.05 17.35
C ILE A 192 19.45 -26.55 17.56
N ASN A 193 18.68 -27.22 18.41
CA ASN A 193 18.80 -28.66 18.61
C ASN A 193 18.55 -29.45 17.31
N LEU A 194 17.54 -29.06 16.52
CA LEU A 194 17.26 -29.65 15.20
C LEU A 194 18.42 -29.45 14.22
N LYS A 195 18.97 -28.23 14.15
CA LYS A 195 20.13 -27.93 13.29
C LYS A 195 21.36 -28.72 13.71
N MET A 196 21.59 -28.86 15.01
CA MET A 196 22.66 -29.71 15.55
C MET A 196 22.46 -31.18 15.17
N LEU A 197 21.24 -31.71 15.28
CA LEU A 197 20.92 -33.09 14.91
C LEU A 197 21.22 -33.36 13.42
N ASN A 198 20.80 -32.45 12.53
CA ASN A 198 21.03 -32.57 11.10
C ASN A 198 22.54 -32.57 10.74
N LEU A 199 23.36 -31.84 11.48
CA LEU A 199 24.82 -31.84 11.28
C LEU A 199 25.48 -33.13 11.79
N LEU A 200 24.91 -33.77 12.81
CA LEU A 200 25.37 -35.08 13.29
C LEU A 200 25.00 -36.21 12.34
N THR A 201 23.87 -36.12 11.63
CA THR A 201 23.48 -37.13 10.63
C THR A 201 24.39 -37.16 9.42
N LEU A 202 25.07 -36.05 9.11
CA LEU A 202 25.98 -35.91 7.96
C LEU A 202 27.42 -36.44 8.23
N ASN A 203 27.80 -36.68 9.48
CA ASN A 203 29.13 -37.20 9.84
C ASN A 203 29.03 -38.65 10.35
N GLU A 204 29.72 -39.59 9.70
CA GLU A 204 29.65 -41.05 9.95
C GLU A 204 30.60 -41.54 11.06
N ASN A 205 30.40 -41.17 12.33
CA ASN A 205 31.18 -41.74 13.45
C ASN A 205 30.32 -42.49 14.49
N GLU A 206 30.93 -43.47 15.17
CA GLU A 206 30.30 -44.52 15.99
C GLU A 206 29.68 -44.06 17.33
N ASP A 207 29.91 -42.83 17.80
CA ASP A 207 29.37 -42.31 19.08
C ASP A 207 28.04 -41.53 18.96
N LYS A 208 27.21 -41.87 17.97
CA LYS A 208 26.02 -41.06 17.59
C LYS A 208 24.96 -40.92 18.69
N GLU A 209 24.62 -41.96 19.44
CA GLU A 209 23.45 -41.90 20.35
C GLU A 209 23.73 -41.12 21.65
N LYS A 210 24.93 -41.26 22.23
CA LYS A 210 25.33 -40.49 23.42
C LYS A 210 25.56 -39.01 23.10
N LEU A 211 26.05 -38.71 21.89
CA LEU A 211 26.26 -37.34 21.42
C LEU A 211 24.95 -36.67 20.96
N LYS A 212 24.02 -37.41 20.35
CA LYS A 212 22.67 -36.92 20.03
C LYS A 212 21.92 -36.55 21.30
N SER A 213 21.88 -37.45 22.29
CA SER A 213 21.18 -37.20 23.56
C SER A 213 21.75 -36.00 24.32
N SER A 214 23.08 -35.82 24.35
CA SER A 214 23.70 -34.66 25.01
C SER A 214 23.47 -33.32 24.30
N LEU A 215 23.21 -33.34 22.98
CA LEU A 215 23.03 -32.13 22.17
C LEU A 215 21.56 -31.75 21.94
N THR A 216 20.59 -32.62 22.17
CA THR A 216 19.17 -32.34 21.88
C THR A 216 18.25 -32.37 23.09
N GLN A 217 18.67 -32.93 24.23
CA GLN A 217 17.83 -32.94 25.44
C GLN A 217 17.88 -31.60 26.17
N THR A 218 16.71 -31.11 26.56
CA THR A 218 16.57 -30.02 27.53
C THR A 218 16.91 -30.57 28.91
N THR A 219 17.87 -29.95 29.59
CA THR A 219 18.32 -30.39 30.92
C THR A 219 17.63 -29.55 31.98
N LEU A 220 16.96 -30.20 32.93
CA LEU A 220 16.30 -29.55 34.07
C LEU A 220 17.25 -29.26 35.23
N SER A 221 18.49 -29.76 35.14
CA SER A 221 19.55 -29.57 36.13
C SER A 221 20.88 -29.42 35.42
N LYS A 222 21.75 -28.55 35.92
CA LYS A 222 23.11 -28.36 35.41
C LYS A 222 24.13 -29.00 36.34
N VAL A 223 25.07 -29.76 35.76
CA VAL A 223 26.26 -30.21 36.48
C VAL A 223 27.11 -28.99 36.79
N VAL A 224 27.50 -28.83 38.04
CA VAL A 224 28.23 -27.65 38.48
C VAL A 224 29.68 -27.69 37.97
N PRO A 225 30.14 -26.65 37.25
CA PRO A 225 31.53 -26.54 36.82
C PRO A 225 32.44 -26.20 38.01
N SER A 226 33.76 -26.38 37.86
CA SER A 226 34.72 -25.90 38.85
C SER A 226 34.99 -24.39 38.69
N PRO A 227 35.39 -23.67 39.75
CA PRO A 227 35.78 -22.27 39.65
C PRO A 227 36.92 -22.04 38.66
N GLU A 228 37.91 -22.94 38.61
CA GLU A 228 39.01 -22.82 37.64
C GLU A 228 38.52 -22.94 36.20
N GLU A 229 37.62 -23.89 35.90
CA GLU A 229 37.05 -24.05 34.55
C GLU A 229 36.30 -22.77 34.10
N ILE A 230 35.56 -22.15 35.02
CA ILE A 230 34.83 -20.91 34.74
C ILE A 230 35.80 -19.75 34.49
N GLU A 231 36.81 -19.57 35.33
CA GLU A 231 37.77 -18.48 35.22
C GLU A 231 38.65 -18.61 33.96
N GLU A 232 38.96 -19.83 33.53
CA GLU A 232 39.69 -20.07 32.27
C GLU A 232 38.83 -19.78 31.03
N LYS A 233 37.54 -20.14 31.05
CA LYS A 233 36.66 -20.01 29.88
C LYS A 233 36.00 -18.64 29.75
N ARG A 234 35.76 -17.91 30.85
CA ARG A 234 35.06 -16.62 30.88
C ARG A 234 36.04 -15.45 31.00
N ILE A 235 36.83 -15.22 29.96
CA ILE A 235 37.84 -14.16 29.95
C ILE A 235 37.22 -12.84 29.50
N ASN A 236 37.43 -11.79 30.30
CA ASN A 236 37.06 -10.42 29.91
C ASN A 236 38.07 -9.88 28.89
N GLU A 237 37.57 -9.31 27.78
CA GLU A 237 38.42 -8.67 26.79
C GLU A 237 39.20 -7.49 27.42
N PRO A 238 40.54 -7.40 27.24
CA PRO A 238 41.33 -6.32 27.80
C PRO A 238 41.00 -4.97 27.12
N ASN A 239 40.99 -3.89 27.92
CA ASN A 239 40.57 -2.54 27.51
C ASN A 239 41.54 -1.80 26.55
N GLN A 240 42.38 -2.50 25.79
CA GLN A 240 43.46 -1.84 25.04
C GLN A 240 43.01 -1.11 23.76
N ASN A 241 41.82 -1.41 23.23
CA ASN A 241 41.34 -0.86 21.95
C ASN A 241 39.90 -0.29 21.98
N TYR A 242 39.29 -0.06 23.15
CA TYR A 242 37.97 0.59 23.20
C TYR A 242 38.10 2.08 22.82
N ARG A 243 38.07 2.36 21.52
CA ARG A 243 37.65 3.65 21.01
C ARG A 243 36.13 3.68 21.19
N ARG A 244 35.62 4.61 21.99
CA ARG A 244 34.21 5.02 21.91
C ARG A 244 33.98 5.29 20.43
N GLU A 245 33.30 4.39 19.72
CA GLU A 245 32.81 4.71 18.39
C GLU A 245 31.96 5.95 18.64
N LYS A 246 32.46 7.11 18.19
CA LYS A 246 31.58 8.25 18.06
C LYS A 246 30.56 7.78 17.04
N SER A 247 29.41 7.36 17.56
CA SER A 247 28.15 7.40 16.85
C SER A 247 28.00 8.84 16.34
N LEU A 248 28.62 9.09 15.17
CA LEU A 248 28.27 10.19 14.30
C LEU A 248 26.76 10.11 14.02
N THR A 249 26.15 8.93 14.17
CA THR A 249 24.71 8.67 14.17
C THR A 249 23.93 9.25 15.37
N LEU A 250 24.48 10.00 16.32
CA LEU A 250 23.68 10.72 17.35
C LEU A 250 23.72 12.24 17.22
N PHE A 251 24.87 12.82 16.86
CA PHE A 251 24.93 14.25 16.53
C PHE A 251 24.43 14.53 15.12
N PHE A 252 24.80 13.69 14.14
CA PHE A 252 24.14 13.73 12.84
C PHE A 252 22.72 13.19 12.93
N SER A 253 22.33 12.20 13.76
CA SER A 253 20.88 11.87 13.80
C SER A 253 20.02 12.88 14.53
N LYS A 254 20.50 13.67 15.50
CA LYS A 254 19.67 14.77 16.03
C LYS A 254 19.56 15.91 15.03
N LEU A 255 20.66 16.31 14.37
CA LEU A 255 20.62 17.34 13.32
C LEU A 255 19.92 16.87 12.05
N ILE A 256 20.14 15.63 11.60
CA ILE A 256 19.46 14.97 10.47
C ILE A 256 18.03 14.59 10.84
N LYS A 257 17.67 14.21 12.08
CA LYS A 257 16.26 14.07 12.49
C LYS A 257 15.60 15.43 12.56
N PHE A 258 16.27 16.50 13.02
CA PHE A 258 15.71 17.85 12.97
C PHE A 258 15.59 18.33 11.53
N LEU A 259 16.57 18.05 10.66
CA LEU A 259 16.52 18.34 9.23
C LEU A 259 15.45 17.49 8.54
N TRP A 260 15.28 16.21 8.89
CA TRP A 260 14.23 15.33 8.38
C TRP A 260 12.88 15.72 8.94
N ILE A 261 12.76 16.21 10.17
CA ILE A 261 11.51 16.75 10.72
C ILE A 261 11.20 18.06 10.02
N ILE A 262 12.18 18.92 9.75
CA ILE A 262 11.97 20.13 8.95
C ILE A 262 11.65 19.78 7.49
N ILE A 263 12.31 18.80 6.88
CA ILE A 263 12.03 18.29 5.53
C ILE A 263 10.70 17.52 5.50
N LEU A 264 10.31 16.86 6.58
CA LEU A 264 9.02 16.18 6.74
C LEU A 264 7.92 17.22 6.95
N ILE A 265 8.16 18.27 7.74
CA ILE A 265 7.22 19.39 7.91
C ILE A 265 7.13 20.18 6.61
N LEU A 266 8.23 20.44 5.90
CA LEU A 266 8.24 21.08 4.59
C LEU A 266 7.64 20.18 3.51
N SER A 267 7.84 18.85 3.56
CA SER A 267 7.25 17.91 2.61
C SER A 267 5.80 17.60 2.92
N LEU A 268 5.36 17.58 4.18
CA LEU A 268 3.97 17.54 4.62
C LEU A 268 3.27 18.87 4.38
N SER A 269 3.96 20.01 4.52
CA SER A 269 3.44 21.32 4.14
C SER A 269 3.34 21.42 2.62
N PHE A 270 4.31 20.91 1.87
CA PHE A 270 4.28 20.88 0.40
C PHE A 270 3.25 19.87 -0.13
N ALA A 271 3.15 18.69 0.47
CA ALA A 271 2.15 17.68 0.16
C ALA A 271 0.75 18.14 0.59
N GLY A 272 0.63 18.77 1.75
CA GLY A 272 -0.58 19.41 2.26
C GLY A 272 -1.03 20.55 1.36
N LEU A 273 -0.11 21.41 0.91
CA LEU A 273 -0.38 22.47 -0.05
C LEU A 273 -0.81 21.89 -1.42
N LYS A 274 -0.14 20.82 -1.90
CA LYS A 274 -0.53 20.09 -3.11
C LYS A 274 -1.89 19.41 -2.97
N LEU A 275 -2.24 18.93 -1.77
CA LEU A 275 -3.52 18.30 -1.44
C LEU A 275 -4.63 19.36 -1.38
N VAL A 276 -4.42 20.49 -0.70
CA VAL A 276 -5.33 21.65 -0.67
C VAL A 276 -5.59 22.17 -2.10
N PHE A 277 -4.55 22.32 -2.92
CA PHE A 277 -4.73 22.73 -4.31
C PHE A 277 -5.48 21.67 -5.13
N ARG A 278 -5.24 20.37 -4.90
CA ARG A 278 -6.02 19.30 -5.55
C ARG A 278 -7.49 19.28 -5.12
N PHE A 279 -7.78 19.54 -3.85
CA PHE A 279 -9.14 19.66 -3.35
C PHE A 279 -9.86 20.87 -3.96
N ASN A 280 -9.22 22.03 -3.97
CA ASN A 280 -9.77 23.24 -4.58
C ASN A 280 -9.98 23.09 -6.10
N ASP A 281 -9.03 22.47 -6.83
CA ASP A 281 -9.20 22.19 -8.26
C ASP A 281 -10.38 21.24 -8.51
N LYS A 282 -10.63 20.26 -7.63
CA LYS A 282 -11.77 19.32 -7.73
C LYS A 282 -13.11 20.03 -7.42
N GLU A 283 -13.12 20.92 -6.44
CA GLU A 283 -14.29 21.74 -6.12
C GLU A 283 -14.65 22.67 -7.27
N LEU A 284 -13.67 23.40 -7.82
CA LEU A 284 -13.84 24.25 -9.01
C LEU A 284 -14.31 23.46 -10.24
N LEU A 285 -13.79 22.23 -10.43
CA LEU A 285 -14.25 21.35 -11.51
C LEU A 285 -15.73 20.97 -11.32
N THR A 286 -16.11 20.60 -10.10
CA THR A 286 -17.50 20.21 -9.78
C THR A 286 -18.44 21.40 -9.93
N SER A 287 -18.09 22.56 -9.38
CA SER A 287 -18.84 23.80 -9.54
C SER A 287 -18.99 24.19 -11.02
N GLY A 288 -17.92 24.04 -11.80
CA GLY A 288 -17.95 24.38 -13.22
C GLY A 288 -18.85 23.46 -14.03
N ILE A 289 -18.89 22.17 -13.69
CA ILE A 289 -19.81 21.19 -14.27
C ILE A 289 -21.26 21.56 -13.91
N ASN A 290 -21.54 21.84 -12.64
CA ASN A 290 -22.87 22.28 -12.21
C ASN A 290 -23.30 23.56 -12.93
N SER A 291 -22.37 24.51 -13.11
CA SER A 291 -22.63 25.74 -13.87
C SER A 291 -22.95 25.47 -15.36
N ILE A 292 -22.42 24.39 -15.96
CA ILE A 292 -22.84 23.94 -17.31
C ILE A 292 -24.27 23.40 -17.26
N GLU A 293 -24.59 22.55 -16.29
CA GLU A 293 -25.93 21.96 -16.12
C GLU A 293 -27.01 23.04 -15.89
N GLU A 294 -26.66 24.09 -15.14
CA GLU A 294 -27.50 25.28 -14.92
C GLU A 294 -27.57 26.20 -16.16
N GLY A 295 -26.78 25.96 -17.20
CA GLY A 295 -26.73 26.79 -18.40
C GLY A 295 -26.02 28.14 -18.22
N SER A 296 -25.16 28.24 -17.20
CA SER A 296 -24.33 29.40 -16.86
C SER A 296 -22.92 29.27 -17.43
N TYR A 297 -22.79 29.23 -18.76
CA TYR A 297 -21.53 28.85 -19.43
C TYR A 297 -20.35 29.80 -19.19
N ASP A 298 -20.58 31.11 -19.07
CA ASP A 298 -19.52 32.07 -18.74
C ASP A 298 -18.95 31.87 -17.33
N LYS A 299 -19.81 31.47 -16.38
CA LYS A 299 -19.41 31.14 -15.01
C LYS A 299 -18.59 29.86 -15.01
N ALA A 300 -19.06 28.83 -15.71
CA ALA A 300 -18.32 27.58 -15.89
C ALA A 300 -16.92 27.82 -16.49
N LEU A 301 -16.81 28.66 -17.53
CA LEU A 301 -15.52 29.01 -18.13
C LEU A 301 -14.56 29.66 -17.13
N LYS A 302 -15.04 30.60 -16.30
CA LYS A 302 -14.23 31.26 -15.27
C LYS A 302 -13.73 30.26 -14.22
N GLU A 303 -14.59 29.35 -13.80
CA GLU A 303 -14.25 28.30 -12.82
C GLU A 303 -13.20 27.35 -13.39
N PHE A 304 -13.36 26.87 -14.63
CA PHE A 304 -12.36 26.02 -15.28
C PHE A 304 -11.03 26.73 -15.55
N MET A 305 -11.04 28.02 -15.92
CA MET A 305 -9.81 28.81 -16.07
C MET A 305 -9.07 29.03 -14.74
N SER A 306 -9.78 28.95 -13.62
CA SER A 306 -9.20 29.09 -12.27
C SER A 306 -8.55 27.79 -11.76
N ILE A 307 -8.81 26.65 -12.42
CA ILE A 307 -8.17 25.36 -12.10
C ILE A 307 -6.70 25.40 -12.49
N ARG A 308 -5.83 25.06 -11.54
CA ARG A 308 -4.37 25.14 -11.74
C ARG A 308 -3.83 23.98 -12.56
N ASN A 309 -4.38 22.78 -12.41
CA ASN A 309 -4.03 21.62 -13.22
C ASN A 309 -4.54 21.78 -14.66
N LYS A 310 -3.68 22.30 -15.55
CA LYS A 310 -4.00 22.57 -16.96
C LYS A 310 -4.45 21.33 -17.74
N ASN A 311 -3.95 20.14 -17.41
CA ASN A 311 -4.37 18.91 -18.10
C ASN A 311 -5.82 18.55 -17.75
N LEU A 312 -6.26 18.87 -16.53
CA LEU A 312 -7.62 18.62 -16.06
C LEU A 312 -8.62 19.64 -16.65
N SER A 313 -8.21 20.90 -16.83
CA SER A 313 -9.12 21.98 -17.25
C SER A 313 -9.16 22.24 -18.75
N LYS A 314 -8.14 21.83 -19.54
CA LYS A 314 -8.06 22.14 -20.97
C LYS A 314 -9.31 21.74 -21.74
N GLU A 315 -9.72 20.48 -21.63
CA GLU A 315 -10.90 19.96 -22.33
C GLU A 315 -12.18 20.66 -21.88
N LYS A 316 -12.33 20.92 -20.57
CA LYS A 316 -13.49 21.60 -19.99
C LYS A 316 -13.60 23.07 -20.39
N ILE A 317 -12.46 23.76 -20.54
CA ILE A 317 -12.41 25.13 -21.08
C ILE A 317 -12.89 25.15 -22.53
N ASP A 318 -12.45 24.19 -23.35
CA ASP A 318 -12.85 24.11 -24.75
C ASP A 318 -14.34 23.75 -24.88
N GLN A 319 -14.84 22.84 -24.04
CA GLN A 319 -16.26 22.54 -23.91
C GLN A 319 -17.08 23.81 -23.55
N ALA A 320 -16.70 24.53 -22.49
CA ALA A 320 -17.40 25.75 -22.08
C ALA A 320 -17.38 26.83 -23.17
N ARG A 321 -16.27 26.99 -23.91
CA ARG A 321 -16.19 27.92 -25.04
C ARG A 321 -17.10 27.52 -26.19
N ALA A 322 -17.24 26.23 -26.48
CA ALA A 322 -18.16 25.73 -27.49
C ALA A 322 -19.62 26.02 -27.08
N LEU A 323 -19.97 25.78 -25.82
CA LEU A 323 -21.29 26.08 -25.26
C LEU A 323 -21.61 27.58 -25.29
N ILE A 324 -20.65 28.46 -24.96
CA ILE A 324 -20.84 29.92 -25.09
C ILE A 324 -21.12 30.33 -26.54
N LYS A 325 -20.41 29.73 -27.50
CA LYS A 325 -20.67 29.98 -28.93
C LYS A 325 -22.05 29.49 -29.35
N SER A 326 -22.45 28.32 -28.86
CA SER A 326 -23.78 27.74 -29.08
C SER A 326 -24.89 28.62 -28.52
N ASP A 327 -24.78 29.06 -27.27
CA ASP A 327 -25.74 29.96 -26.61
C ASP A 327 -25.86 31.30 -27.35
N ARG A 328 -24.73 31.86 -27.80
CA ARG A 328 -24.73 33.07 -28.63
C ARG A 328 -25.44 32.83 -29.96
N ALA A 329 -25.19 31.71 -30.62
CA ALA A 329 -25.86 31.38 -31.88
C ALA A 329 -27.38 31.24 -31.71
N ASN A 330 -27.84 30.66 -30.60
CA ASN A 330 -29.26 30.63 -30.26
C ASN A 330 -29.86 32.05 -30.10
N LYS A 331 -29.19 32.93 -29.34
CA LYS A 331 -29.62 34.33 -29.16
C LYS A 331 -29.60 35.12 -30.48
N GLU A 332 -28.59 34.92 -31.31
CA GLU A 332 -28.52 35.51 -32.66
C GLU A 332 -29.68 35.04 -33.53
N GLY A 333 -30.02 33.74 -33.49
CA GLY A 333 -31.18 33.18 -34.18
C GLY A 333 -32.49 33.85 -33.75
N ASP A 334 -32.68 34.04 -32.44
CA ASP A 334 -33.85 34.73 -31.89
C ASP A 334 -33.95 36.18 -32.37
N ASN A 335 -32.82 36.90 -32.39
CA ASN A 335 -32.78 38.26 -32.90
C ASN A 335 -33.13 38.32 -34.40
N PHE A 336 -32.65 37.36 -35.19
CA PHE A 336 -32.99 37.27 -36.62
C PHE A 336 -34.48 36.96 -36.85
N ILE A 337 -35.11 36.15 -35.99
CA ILE A 337 -36.57 35.95 -36.03
C ILE A 337 -37.27 37.30 -35.80
N ILE A 338 -36.87 38.06 -34.78
CA ILE A 338 -37.48 39.35 -34.45
C ILE A 338 -37.32 40.35 -35.61
N SER A 339 -36.19 40.34 -36.30
CA SER A 339 -35.96 41.20 -37.48
C SER A 339 -36.56 40.67 -38.78
N GLY A 340 -37.22 39.51 -38.75
CA GLY A 340 -37.83 38.87 -39.93
C GLY A 340 -36.84 38.21 -40.91
N ASP A 341 -35.57 38.09 -40.52
CA ASP A 341 -34.53 37.45 -41.33
C ASP A 341 -34.48 35.93 -41.05
N TYR A 342 -35.48 35.23 -41.56
CA TYR A 342 -35.69 33.81 -41.27
C TYR A 342 -34.56 32.89 -41.77
N LEU A 343 -33.82 33.30 -42.81
CA LEU A 343 -32.74 32.48 -43.37
C LEU A 343 -31.50 32.53 -42.47
N ASN A 344 -31.12 33.73 -42.02
CA ASN A 344 -30.03 33.86 -41.06
C ASN A 344 -30.42 33.33 -39.67
N ALA A 345 -31.70 33.38 -39.31
CA ALA A 345 -32.20 32.70 -38.11
C ALA A 345 -31.92 31.19 -38.17
N ALA A 346 -32.34 30.51 -39.25
CA ALA A 346 -32.09 29.08 -39.45
C ALA A 346 -30.58 28.76 -39.43
N LYS A 347 -29.76 29.62 -40.05
CA LYS A 347 -28.30 29.48 -40.09
C LYS A 347 -27.67 29.56 -38.71
N SER A 348 -28.17 30.46 -37.86
CA SER A 348 -27.69 30.62 -36.50
C SER A 348 -28.13 29.48 -35.60
N PHE A 349 -29.40 29.04 -35.66
CA PHE A 349 -29.86 27.89 -34.90
C PHE A 349 -29.13 26.59 -35.27
N ARG A 350 -28.76 26.39 -36.53
CA ARG A 350 -27.97 25.20 -36.94
C ARG A 350 -26.60 25.12 -36.25
N LYS A 351 -26.03 26.25 -35.81
CA LYS A 351 -24.74 26.28 -35.10
C LYS A 351 -24.88 25.88 -33.63
N VAL A 352 -26.10 25.72 -33.12
CA VAL A 352 -26.36 25.26 -31.75
C VAL A 352 -26.06 23.76 -31.70
N ILE A 353 -25.15 23.37 -30.81
CA ILE A 353 -24.63 22.01 -30.71
C ILE A 353 -25.48 21.16 -29.77
N GLU A 354 -25.45 19.84 -29.93
CA GLU A 354 -26.26 18.90 -29.12
C GLU A 354 -25.90 18.96 -27.63
N GLU A 355 -24.62 19.18 -27.32
CA GLU A 355 -24.12 19.29 -25.95
C GLU A 355 -24.67 20.50 -25.20
N ASP A 356 -25.25 21.49 -25.90
CA ASP A 356 -26.01 22.59 -25.32
C ASP A 356 -27.42 22.12 -24.97
N GLY A 357 -27.52 21.29 -23.93
CA GLY A 357 -28.79 20.68 -23.50
C GLY A 357 -29.88 21.70 -23.14
N LYS A 358 -29.52 22.95 -22.85
CA LYS A 358 -30.46 24.04 -22.58
C LYS A 358 -31.12 24.54 -23.85
N ASN A 359 -30.33 24.81 -24.90
CA ASN A 359 -30.82 25.51 -26.08
C ASN A 359 -31.08 24.58 -27.27
N TYR A 360 -30.44 23.41 -27.34
CA TYR A 360 -30.44 22.57 -28.54
C TYR A 360 -31.84 22.18 -29.01
N LYS A 361 -32.66 21.60 -28.12
CA LYS A 361 -34.02 21.20 -28.47
C LYS A 361 -34.85 22.38 -28.97
N SER A 362 -34.78 23.52 -28.27
CA SER A 362 -35.49 24.73 -28.67
C SER A 362 -35.02 25.25 -30.03
N ALA A 363 -33.72 25.20 -30.32
CA ALA A 363 -33.16 25.58 -31.61
C ALA A 363 -33.66 24.65 -32.73
N GLN A 364 -33.71 23.33 -32.51
CA GLN A 364 -34.26 22.38 -33.48
C GLN A 364 -35.76 22.61 -33.73
N ASP A 365 -36.55 22.84 -32.67
CA ASP A 365 -37.97 23.18 -32.80
C ASP A 365 -38.19 24.47 -33.60
N LYS A 366 -37.34 25.49 -33.37
CA LYS A 366 -37.37 26.73 -34.15
C LYS A 366 -36.96 26.51 -35.61
N ILE A 367 -36.00 25.64 -35.90
CA ILE A 367 -35.64 25.27 -37.28
C ILE A 367 -36.85 24.64 -37.98
N LEU A 368 -37.59 23.73 -37.32
CA LEU A 368 -38.82 23.14 -37.89
C LEU A 368 -39.91 24.19 -38.14
N GLY A 369 -40.07 25.15 -37.22
CA GLY A 369 -40.98 26.28 -37.41
C GLY A 369 -40.60 27.15 -38.61
N LEU A 370 -39.31 27.45 -38.76
CA LEU A 370 -38.78 28.21 -39.90
C LEU A 370 -38.93 27.42 -41.21
N GLU A 371 -38.64 26.11 -41.20
CA GLU A 371 -38.85 25.21 -42.33
C GLU A 371 -40.30 25.32 -42.83
N LYS A 372 -41.29 25.28 -41.93
CA LYS A 372 -42.70 25.45 -42.28
C LYS A 372 -42.96 26.80 -42.96
N ILE A 373 -42.38 27.90 -42.47
CA ILE A 373 -42.53 29.23 -43.09
C ILE A 373 -41.98 29.23 -44.53
N PHE A 374 -40.81 28.63 -44.76
CA PHE A 374 -40.22 28.52 -46.10
C PHE A 374 -41.04 27.63 -47.04
N LEU A 375 -41.56 26.50 -46.55
CA LEU A 375 -42.44 25.62 -47.31
C LEU A 375 -43.77 26.32 -47.69
N ASP A 376 -44.40 27.02 -46.74
CA ASP A 376 -45.65 27.75 -46.97
C ASP A 376 -45.46 28.92 -47.93
N ARG A 377 -44.30 29.60 -47.85
CA ARG A 377 -43.91 30.62 -48.82
C ARG A 377 -43.73 30.06 -50.22
N ALA A 378 -42.98 28.96 -50.37
CA ALA A 378 -42.77 28.32 -51.66
C ALA A 378 -44.10 27.86 -52.28
N LYS A 379 -44.99 27.26 -51.50
CA LYS A 379 -46.34 26.86 -51.94
C LYS A 379 -47.17 28.05 -52.43
N ARG A 380 -47.15 29.18 -51.72
CA ARG A 380 -47.82 30.42 -52.17
C ARG A 380 -47.21 30.97 -53.46
N GLU A 381 -45.89 30.97 -53.57
CA GLU A 381 -45.19 31.43 -54.78
C GLU A 381 -45.56 30.56 -56.01
N VAL A 382 -45.78 29.26 -55.82
CA VAL A 382 -46.34 28.37 -56.86
C VAL A 382 -47.78 28.73 -57.21
N GLN A 383 -48.64 28.97 -56.21
CA GLN A 383 -50.04 29.38 -56.43
C GLN A 383 -50.16 30.73 -57.15
N GLU A 384 -49.21 31.63 -56.92
CA GLU A 384 -49.07 32.92 -57.61
C GLU A 384 -48.43 32.79 -59.02
N ASN A 385 -48.29 31.55 -59.54
CA ASN A 385 -47.71 31.22 -60.83
C ASN A 385 -46.23 31.63 -61.00
N ASN A 386 -45.45 31.61 -59.90
CA ASN A 386 -44.02 31.93 -59.88
C ASN A 386 -43.16 30.75 -59.38
N PRO A 387 -43.11 29.61 -60.09
CA PRO A 387 -42.43 28.39 -59.63
C PRO A 387 -40.90 28.55 -59.51
N GLU A 388 -40.26 29.40 -60.32
CA GLU A 388 -38.81 29.67 -60.21
C GLU A 388 -38.47 30.41 -58.92
N LYS A 389 -39.37 31.29 -58.45
CA LYS A 389 -39.22 31.97 -57.16
C LYS A 389 -39.32 30.98 -56.00
N ALA A 390 -40.27 30.04 -56.08
CA ALA A 390 -40.43 28.96 -55.11
C ALA A 390 -39.19 28.05 -55.04
N LYS A 391 -38.63 27.65 -56.20
CA LYS A 391 -37.38 26.88 -56.28
C LYS A 391 -36.20 27.61 -55.63
N ASN A 392 -36.08 28.92 -55.88
CA ASN A 392 -35.03 29.74 -55.27
C ASN A 392 -35.20 29.84 -53.74
N THR A 393 -36.43 30.07 -53.26
CA THR A 393 -36.77 30.10 -51.83
C THR A 393 -36.34 28.80 -51.12
N LEU A 394 -36.66 27.64 -51.69
CA LEU A 394 -36.28 26.34 -51.14
C LEU A 394 -34.77 26.06 -51.26
N SER A 395 -34.15 26.43 -52.38
CA SER A 395 -32.71 26.26 -52.57
C SER A 395 -31.88 27.09 -51.60
N SER A 396 -32.30 28.34 -51.33
CA SER A 396 -31.66 29.19 -50.31
C SER A 396 -31.78 28.59 -48.91
N PHE A 397 -32.95 28.04 -48.56
CA PHE A 397 -33.14 27.36 -47.28
C PHE A 397 -32.25 26.10 -47.16
N LEU A 398 -32.22 25.25 -48.19
CA LEU A 398 -31.42 24.02 -48.22
C LEU A 398 -29.90 24.28 -48.23
N GLN A 399 -29.45 25.44 -48.72
CA GLN A 399 -28.05 25.84 -48.58
C GLN A 399 -27.63 25.97 -47.10
N VAL A 400 -28.59 26.33 -46.26
CA VAL A 400 -28.38 26.52 -44.83
C VAL A 400 -28.76 25.27 -44.03
N ILE A 401 -29.83 24.57 -44.42
CA ILE A 401 -30.33 23.35 -43.76
C ILE A 401 -30.42 22.21 -44.82
N PRO A 402 -29.28 21.61 -45.22
CA PRO A 402 -29.28 20.61 -46.29
C PRO A 402 -29.96 19.29 -45.89
N GLU A 403 -30.16 19.06 -44.59
CA GLU A 403 -30.76 17.83 -44.06
C GLU A 403 -32.31 17.82 -44.12
N SER A 404 -32.95 18.91 -44.58
CA SER A 404 -34.41 18.99 -44.69
C SER A 404 -34.94 18.09 -45.80
N ALA A 405 -35.49 16.94 -45.41
CA ALA A 405 -36.15 16.01 -46.34
C ALA A 405 -37.37 16.65 -47.00
N LYS A 406 -38.15 17.45 -46.27
CA LYS A 406 -39.38 18.08 -46.77
C LYS A 406 -39.11 19.14 -47.83
N ALA A 407 -38.14 20.03 -47.59
CA ALA A 407 -37.77 21.06 -48.56
C ALA A 407 -37.09 20.44 -49.80
N THR A 408 -36.28 19.40 -49.60
CA THR A 408 -35.67 18.64 -50.71
C THR A 408 -36.74 17.99 -51.59
N ALA A 409 -37.70 17.28 -50.99
CA ALA A 409 -38.78 16.62 -51.73
C ALA A 409 -39.62 17.62 -52.53
N LEU A 410 -40.03 18.75 -51.93
CA LEU A 410 -40.80 19.78 -52.62
C LEU A 410 -40.00 20.45 -53.74
N LEU A 411 -38.69 20.68 -53.54
CA LEU A 411 -37.84 21.24 -54.59
C LEU A 411 -37.71 20.29 -55.79
N GLU A 412 -37.55 18.99 -55.54
CA GLU A 412 -37.50 17.98 -56.60
C GLU A 412 -38.85 17.83 -57.32
N GLU A 413 -39.97 17.90 -56.61
CA GLU A 413 -41.31 17.94 -57.20
C GLU A 413 -41.46 19.13 -58.17
N LEU A 414 -41.02 20.32 -57.76
CA LEU A 414 -41.06 21.53 -58.59
C LEU A 414 -40.09 21.49 -59.78
N LYS A 415 -38.99 20.74 -59.68
CA LYS A 415 -38.09 20.47 -60.81
C LYS A 415 -38.68 19.45 -61.78
N GLY A 416 -39.47 18.49 -61.28
CA GLY A 416 -40.13 17.44 -62.06
C GLY A 416 -41.43 17.87 -62.74
N GLN A 417 -42.12 18.91 -62.25
CA GLN A 417 -43.36 19.41 -62.86
C GLN A 417 -43.12 20.22 -64.15
N LYS A 418 -43.16 19.53 -65.29
CA LYS A 418 -43.77 20.06 -66.52
C LYS A 418 -45.28 19.76 -66.47
N THR A 419 -46.12 20.80 -66.40
CA THR A 419 -47.58 20.86 -66.71
C THR A 419 -48.58 19.91 -66.01
N GLU A 420 -49.64 20.54 -65.46
CA GLU A 420 -51.02 20.07 -65.19
C GLU A 420 -51.43 19.35 -63.87
N ASN A 421 -52.19 20.11 -63.08
CA ASN A 421 -53.45 19.84 -62.35
C ASN A 421 -53.74 18.57 -61.50
N SER A 422 -54.05 18.88 -60.23
CA SER A 422 -55.11 18.35 -59.35
C SER A 422 -54.99 16.97 -58.68
N GLY A 423 -55.11 16.96 -57.34
CA GLY A 423 -55.95 15.97 -56.65
C GLY A 423 -55.34 15.15 -55.50
N LYS A 424 -55.63 15.63 -54.27
CA LYS A 424 -55.83 14.90 -53.00
C LYS A 424 -54.64 14.23 -52.27
N ILE A 425 -54.56 14.64 -51.00
CA ILE A 425 -53.75 14.15 -49.87
C ILE A 425 -54.45 12.96 -49.24
N ASP A 426 -53.69 11.94 -48.84
CA ASP A 426 -53.99 11.10 -47.67
C ASP A 426 -52.70 10.85 -46.87
N GLU A 427 -52.68 11.34 -45.62
CA GLU A 427 -51.69 11.08 -44.58
C GLU A 427 -52.08 9.84 -43.79
N LYS A 428 -51.12 8.91 -43.60
CA LYS A 428 -50.96 7.83 -42.58
C LYS A 428 -50.08 6.76 -43.23
N THR A 429 -48.97 6.24 -42.69
CA THR A 429 -48.59 5.91 -41.31
C THR A 429 -47.09 5.53 -41.38
N GLU A 430 -46.20 6.13 -40.59
CA GLU A 430 -44.83 5.57 -40.42
C GLU A 430 -44.20 6.17 -39.14
N SER A 431 -44.52 5.60 -37.97
CA SER A 431 -43.87 5.99 -36.71
C SER A 431 -43.73 4.84 -35.70
N GLU A 432 -43.80 3.57 -36.12
CA GLU A 432 -43.78 2.44 -35.16
C GLU A 432 -42.68 1.38 -35.42
N GLU A 433 -41.89 1.45 -36.50
CA GLU A 433 -40.85 0.43 -36.78
C GLU A 433 -39.41 0.83 -36.40
N GLU A 434 -39.09 2.10 -36.15
CA GLU A 434 -37.70 2.51 -35.80
C GLU A 434 -37.33 2.34 -34.32
N ASP A 435 -38.31 2.25 -33.40
CA ASP A 435 -38.05 2.20 -31.95
C ASP A 435 -37.68 0.81 -31.40
N LYS A 436 -38.02 -0.28 -32.10
CA LYS A 436 -37.70 -1.65 -31.64
C LYS A 436 -36.21 -1.98 -31.69
N THR A 437 -35.45 -1.48 -32.68
CA THR A 437 -34.05 -1.91 -32.89
C THR A 437 -33.05 -1.24 -31.94
N ARG A 438 -33.34 -0.03 -31.45
CA ARG A 438 -32.45 0.69 -30.51
C ARG A 438 -32.58 0.16 -29.08
N ALA A 439 -33.81 -0.17 -28.65
CA ALA A 439 -34.07 -0.73 -27.33
C ALA A 439 -33.34 -2.08 -27.10
N ASP A 440 -33.34 -2.96 -28.10
CA ASP A 440 -32.64 -4.24 -28.05
C ASP A 440 -31.12 -4.06 -27.93
N LEU A 441 -30.54 -3.08 -28.65
CA LEU A 441 -29.11 -2.75 -28.56
C LEU A 441 -28.74 -2.12 -27.22
N VAL A 442 -29.64 -1.35 -26.59
CA VAL A 442 -29.45 -0.83 -25.24
C VAL A 442 -29.43 -1.97 -24.21
N SER A 443 -30.39 -2.89 -24.30
CA SER A 443 -30.43 -4.06 -23.41
C SER A 443 -29.19 -4.96 -23.59
N GLN A 444 -28.76 -5.19 -24.83
CA GLN A 444 -27.55 -5.96 -25.12
C GLN A 444 -26.28 -5.24 -24.63
N GLY A 445 -26.21 -3.91 -24.75
CA GLY A 445 -25.09 -3.10 -24.25
C GLY A 445 -24.98 -3.12 -22.73
N GLN A 446 -26.10 -3.12 -22.01
CA GLN A 446 -26.14 -3.26 -20.55
C GLN A 446 -25.72 -4.66 -20.10
N ALA A 447 -26.17 -5.71 -20.79
CA ALA A 447 -25.80 -7.09 -20.47
C ALA A 447 -24.30 -7.38 -20.67
N LEU A 448 -23.65 -6.66 -21.58
CA LEU A 448 -22.21 -6.76 -21.84
C LEU A 448 -21.36 -6.03 -20.79
N LEU A 449 -21.89 -5.01 -20.12
CA LEU A 449 -21.15 -4.22 -19.14
C LEU A 449 -20.69 -5.09 -17.97
N ASN A 450 -19.43 -4.96 -17.54
CA ASN A 450 -18.83 -5.73 -16.44
C ASN A 450 -18.85 -7.25 -16.66
N SER A 451 -18.88 -7.70 -17.93
CA SER A 451 -18.82 -9.11 -18.29
C SER A 451 -17.47 -9.49 -18.91
N TYR A 452 -17.17 -10.79 -18.87
CA TYR A 452 -16.03 -11.38 -19.59
C TYR A 452 -16.48 -11.94 -20.93
N GLN A 453 -15.77 -11.55 -21.99
CA GLN A 453 -15.97 -12.04 -23.35
C GLN A 453 -14.67 -12.61 -23.91
N LYS A 454 -14.75 -13.42 -24.95
CA LYS A 454 -13.61 -13.93 -25.72
C LYS A 454 -13.65 -13.43 -27.15
N VAL A 455 -12.47 -13.13 -27.69
CA VAL A 455 -12.32 -12.76 -29.10
C VAL A 455 -12.63 -13.96 -30.00
N LEU A 456 -13.52 -13.77 -30.98
CA LEU A 456 -13.99 -14.84 -31.85
C LEU A 456 -12.98 -15.21 -32.95
N TRP A 457 -12.32 -14.22 -33.56
CA TRP A 457 -11.53 -14.39 -34.79
C TRP A 457 -10.13 -13.78 -34.62
N ASP A 458 -9.14 -14.29 -35.36
CA ASP A 458 -7.81 -13.70 -35.38
C ASP A 458 -7.80 -12.32 -36.06
N ASN A 459 -6.93 -11.43 -35.59
CA ASN A 459 -6.77 -10.04 -36.03
C ASN A 459 -7.96 -9.12 -35.67
N ALA A 460 -8.58 -9.31 -34.51
CA ALA A 460 -9.64 -8.44 -34.03
C ALA A 460 -9.06 -7.06 -33.61
N ASN A 461 -9.49 -5.99 -34.28
CA ASN A 461 -8.90 -4.67 -34.11
C ASN A 461 -9.36 -3.98 -32.82
N LEU A 462 -8.41 -3.67 -31.94
CA LEU A 462 -8.60 -2.80 -30.78
C LEU A 462 -8.31 -1.36 -31.19
N ARG A 463 -9.22 -0.42 -30.93
CA ARG A 463 -9.16 0.96 -31.45
C ARG A 463 -9.12 2.01 -30.35
N LYS A 464 -8.63 3.21 -30.66
CA LYS A 464 -8.61 4.34 -29.71
C LYS A 464 -10.00 4.90 -29.40
N GLY A 465 -10.99 4.65 -30.25
CA GLY A 465 -12.34 5.17 -30.11
C GLY A 465 -13.41 4.24 -30.68
N PRO A 466 -14.69 4.44 -30.30
CA PRO A 466 -15.81 3.58 -30.65
C PRO A 466 -16.32 3.86 -32.08
N SER A 467 -15.45 3.65 -33.08
CA SER A 467 -15.78 3.80 -34.49
C SER A 467 -14.82 3.01 -35.38
N ILE A 468 -15.30 2.54 -36.53
CA ILE A 468 -14.48 1.89 -37.56
C ILE A 468 -13.40 2.80 -38.13
N ASN A 469 -13.59 4.11 -38.05
CA ASN A 469 -12.65 5.11 -38.55
C ASN A 469 -11.61 5.51 -37.50
N SER A 470 -11.71 5.00 -36.27
CA SER A 470 -10.75 5.28 -35.22
C SER A 470 -9.46 4.50 -35.41
N GLU A 471 -8.33 5.10 -35.04
CA GLU A 471 -6.99 4.51 -35.11
C GLU A 471 -6.93 3.16 -34.40
N ILE A 472 -6.27 2.18 -35.03
CA ILE A 472 -6.05 0.84 -34.46
C ILE A 472 -4.84 0.90 -33.53
N ILE A 473 -5.04 0.49 -32.28
CA ILE A 473 -3.99 0.36 -31.27
C ILE A 473 -3.19 -0.91 -31.54
N THR A 474 -3.91 -2.03 -31.68
CA THR A 474 -3.33 -3.36 -31.92
C THR A 474 -4.41 -4.31 -32.45
N SER A 475 -4.03 -5.51 -32.85
CA SER A 475 -4.94 -6.58 -33.27
C SER A 475 -4.81 -7.77 -32.32
N LEU A 476 -5.94 -8.28 -31.84
CA LEU A 476 -6.02 -9.38 -30.88
C LEU A 476 -6.21 -10.72 -31.59
N SER A 477 -5.65 -11.78 -31.02
CA SER A 477 -5.84 -13.16 -31.48
C SER A 477 -7.17 -13.74 -31.01
N LYS A 478 -7.64 -14.77 -31.69
CA LYS A 478 -8.79 -15.56 -31.25
C LYS A 478 -8.55 -16.13 -29.84
N GLY A 479 -9.57 -16.13 -29.00
CA GLY A 479 -9.56 -16.70 -27.66
C GLY A 479 -9.08 -15.74 -26.56
N THR A 480 -8.57 -14.55 -26.91
CA THR A 480 -8.14 -13.54 -25.94
C THR A 480 -9.29 -13.10 -25.04
N ASP A 481 -9.04 -13.07 -23.73
CA ASP A 481 -9.98 -12.63 -22.72
C ASP A 481 -10.14 -11.11 -22.70
N LEU A 482 -11.39 -10.67 -22.66
CA LEU A 482 -11.80 -9.27 -22.66
C LEU A 482 -12.66 -9.01 -21.43
N TYR A 483 -12.28 -8.01 -20.63
CA TYR A 483 -13.14 -7.48 -19.58
C TYR A 483 -13.77 -6.16 -20.05
N ILE A 484 -15.11 -6.10 -20.11
CA ILE A 484 -15.84 -4.94 -20.62
C ILE A 484 -16.07 -3.90 -19.52
N LYS A 485 -15.49 -2.71 -19.70
CA LYS A 485 -15.60 -1.57 -18.79
C LYS A 485 -16.72 -0.59 -19.15
N ASP A 486 -16.97 -0.41 -20.45
CA ASP A 486 -17.96 0.55 -20.95
C ASP A 486 -18.54 0.09 -22.30
N THR A 487 -19.74 0.56 -22.65
CA THR A 487 -20.39 0.28 -23.93
C THR A 487 -20.94 1.54 -24.59
N LYS A 488 -20.77 1.66 -25.91
CA LYS A 488 -21.31 2.77 -26.71
C LYS A 488 -22.00 2.26 -27.96
N ILE A 489 -23.24 2.69 -28.18
CA ILE A 489 -24.02 2.28 -29.35
C ILE A 489 -23.69 3.21 -30.52
N GLU A 490 -23.34 2.64 -31.66
CA GLU A 490 -23.16 3.33 -32.93
C GLU A 490 -24.42 3.16 -33.79
N GLY A 491 -25.26 4.21 -33.82
CA GLY A 491 -26.53 4.21 -34.53
C GLY A 491 -27.49 3.12 -34.04
N ASN A 492 -27.95 2.28 -34.97
CA ASN A 492 -28.82 1.13 -34.72
C ASN A 492 -28.17 -0.20 -35.16
N LYS A 493 -26.83 -0.28 -35.20
CA LYS A 493 -26.12 -1.39 -35.88
C LYS A 493 -25.06 -2.12 -35.05
N ARG A 494 -24.47 -1.49 -34.04
CA ARG A 494 -23.30 -2.03 -33.33
C ARG A 494 -23.14 -1.44 -31.94
N ILE A 495 -22.60 -2.26 -31.03
CA ILE A 495 -22.14 -1.83 -29.72
C ILE A 495 -20.61 -1.88 -29.73
N TRP A 496 -19.98 -0.77 -29.39
CA TRP A 496 -18.55 -0.69 -29.10
C TRP A 496 -18.33 -0.92 -27.63
N CYS A 497 -17.35 -1.74 -27.28
CA CYS A 497 -17.03 -2.10 -25.90
C CYS A 497 -15.61 -1.64 -25.58
N LEU A 498 -15.48 -0.82 -24.54
CA LEU A 498 -14.18 -0.47 -23.98
C LEU A 498 -13.71 -1.66 -23.15
N VAL A 499 -12.54 -2.19 -23.50
CA VAL A 499 -11.99 -3.40 -22.87
C VAL A 499 -10.60 -3.16 -22.34
N GLU A 500 -10.28 -3.83 -21.24
CA GLU A 500 -8.92 -4.06 -20.79
C GLU A 500 -8.57 -5.53 -21.03
N THR A 501 -7.42 -5.78 -21.65
CA THR A 501 -6.94 -7.12 -21.97
C THR A 501 -5.44 -7.23 -21.79
N LYS A 502 -4.94 -8.45 -21.58
CA LYS A 502 -3.51 -8.75 -21.43
C LYS A 502 -3.08 -9.69 -22.53
N ASN A 503 -1.94 -9.40 -23.12
CA ASN A 503 -1.29 -10.33 -24.03
C ASN A 503 -0.65 -11.46 -23.22
N GLU A 504 -1.15 -12.68 -23.36
CA GLU A 504 -0.68 -13.86 -22.61
C GLU A 504 0.79 -14.20 -22.87
N LYS A 505 1.35 -13.81 -24.02
CA LYS A 505 2.74 -14.10 -24.40
C LYS A 505 3.73 -13.05 -23.91
N THR A 506 3.31 -11.78 -23.80
CA THR A 506 4.20 -10.66 -23.44
C THR A 506 3.90 -10.05 -22.08
N GLY A 507 2.73 -10.32 -21.49
CA GLY A 507 2.25 -9.71 -20.24
C GLY A 507 1.81 -8.25 -20.38
N GLU A 508 1.84 -7.69 -21.60
CA GLU A 508 1.50 -6.30 -21.87
C GLU A 508 -0.01 -6.08 -21.80
N SER A 509 -0.43 -5.01 -21.12
CA SER A 509 -1.85 -4.68 -20.93
C SER A 509 -2.28 -3.61 -21.94
N PHE A 510 -3.39 -3.85 -22.63
CA PHE A 510 -3.96 -2.95 -23.63
C PHE A 510 -5.36 -2.52 -23.21
N GLU A 511 -5.68 -1.25 -23.44
CA GLU A 511 -7.01 -0.69 -23.25
C GLU A 511 -7.50 -0.03 -24.54
N GLY A 512 -8.73 -0.32 -24.96
CA GLY A 512 -9.30 0.26 -26.17
C GLY A 512 -10.68 -0.26 -26.52
N TRP A 513 -11.23 0.22 -27.64
CA TRP A 513 -12.57 -0.09 -28.11
C TRP A 513 -12.57 -1.22 -29.12
N ILE A 514 -13.44 -2.20 -28.91
CA ILE A 514 -13.66 -3.34 -29.81
C ILE A 514 -15.16 -3.52 -30.09
N SER A 515 -15.49 -4.08 -31.25
CA SER A 515 -16.89 -4.26 -31.68
C SER A 515 -17.50 -5.51 -31.02
N ASN A 516 -18.74 -5.42 -30.56
CA ASN A 516 -19.48 -6.58 -30.04
C ASN A 516 -19.67 -7.72 -31.03
N LYS A 517 -19.56 -7.43 -32.33
CA LYS A 517 -19.66 -8.43 -33.39
C LYS A 517 -18.46 -9.38 -33.52
N VAL A 518 -17.36 -9.12 -32.80
CA VAL A 518 -16.13 -9.95 -32.88
C VAL A 518 -15.81 -10.66 -31.57
N MET A 519 -16.79 -10.75 -30.66
CA MET A 519 -16.62 -11.38 -29.35
C MET A 519 -17.85 -12.19 -28.95
N GLU A 520 -17.66 -13.14 -28.05
CA GLU A 520 -18.71 -14.00 -27.47
C GLU A 520 -18.52 -14.16 -25.96
N ALA A 521 -19.57 -14.61 -25.26
CA ALA A 521 -19.51 -14.83 -23.83
C ALA A 521 -18.48 -15.93 -23.52
N ALA A 522 -17.63 -15.70 -22.52
CA ALA A 522 -16.72 -16.74 -22.06
C ALA A 522 -17.53 -17.91 -21.47
N GLU A 523 -17.38 -19.12 -22.01
CA GLU A 523 -17.93 -20.32 -21.40
C GLU A 523 -17.34 -20.49 -19.98
N LYS A 524 -18.22 -20.81 -19.01
CA LYS A 524 -17.86 -20.97 -17.59
C LYS A 524 -17.07 -22.24 -17.32
#